data_AF-A0A951BYF0-F1
#
_entry.id   AF-A0A951BYF0-F1
#
_cell.length_a   1.000
_cell.length_b   1.000
_cell.length_c   1.000
_cell.angle_alpha   90.00
_cell.angle_beta   90.00
_cell.angle_gamma   90.00
#
_symmetry.space_group_name_H-M   'P 1'
#
loop_
_entity.id
_entity.type
_entity.pdbx_description
1 polymer ?
#
loop_
_entity_poly.entity_id
_entity_poly.type
_entity_poly.pdbx_seq_one_letter_code
_entity_poly.pdbx_strand_id
1 'polypeptide(L)'
;MRCLLVAFACVALPALAQDPREIVRKSLELDQANWLRRADYTWVMRSTERHFDSQKHVTSEHEEGTETIVLDGQPYERLIERDHKPLPPAEQTKEQEKLDKAVAKLEKETPEQRQRRIDQHEQERQ
;
A
#
# COMPACT_ATOMS: atom_id res chain seq x y z
N MET A 1 7.05 60.02 -13.63
CA MET A 1 6.18 59.58 -12.51
C MET A 1 5.56 58.24 -12.87
N ARG A 2 5.68 57.23 -11.98
CA ARG A 2 4.92 55.96 -11.93
C ARG A 2 5.15 55.02 -13.14
N CYS A 3 5.67 53.80 -13.05
CA CYS A 3 5.51 52.75 -12.05
C CYS A 3 6.76 51.86 -12.04
N LEU A 4 7.66 52.11 -11.09
CA LEU A 4 8.85 51.28 -10.82
C LEU A 4 8.68 50.52 -9.49
N LEU A 5 7.46 50.04 -9.20
CA LEU A 5 7.06 49.47 -7.90
C LEU A 5 6.26 48.16 -8.00
N VAL A 6 6.60 47.25 -8.92
CA VAL A 6 5.99 45.90 -8.93
C VAL A 6 7.04 44.78 -9.05
N ALA A 7 8.32 45.06 -8.82
CA ALA A 7 9.37 44.04 -8.89
C ALA A 7 9.80 43.46 -7.53
N PHE A 8 9.22 43.91 -6.40
CA PHE A 8 9.71 43.56 -5.06
C PHE A 8 8.72 42.78 -4.19
N ALA A 9 7.65 42.22 -4.76
CA ALA A 9 6.63 41.48 -3.99
C ALA A 9 6.77 39.94 -4.05
N CYS A 10 7.67 39.37 -4.86
CA CYS A 10 7.77 37.91 -5.03
C CYS A 10 8.79 37.20 -4.11
N VAL A 11 9.56 37.92 -3.28
CA VAL A 11 10.64 37.31 -2.48
C VAL A 11 10.19 36.88 -1.07
N ALA A 12 8.93 37.13 -0.68
CA ALA A 12 8.43 36.81 0.67
C ALA A 12 7.76 35.42 0.82
N LEU A 13 7.93 34.50 -0.15
CA LEU A 13 7.33 33.17 -0.06
C LEU A 13 8.08 32.09 0.75
N PRO A 14 9.39 32.15 1.06
CA PRO A 14 10.04 31.07 1.81
C PRO A 14 9.67 31.10 3.31
N ALA A 15 9.19 32.22 3.84
CA ALA A 15 8.80 32.35 5.25
C ALA A 15 7.46 31.66 5.59
N LEU A 16 6.70 31.23 4.57
CA LEU A 16 5.46 30.45 4.73
C LEU A 16 5.66 28.97 4.42
N ALA A 17 6.84 28.55 3.95
CA ALA A 17 7.13 27.15 3.70
C ALA A 17 7.37 26.44 5.03
N GLN A 18 6.69 25.31 5.26
CA GLN A 18 6.99 24.43 6.39
C GLN A 18 8.43 23.91 6.24
N ASP A 19 9.13 23.74 7.36
CA ASP A 19 10.43 23.06 7.36
C ASP A 19 10.26 21.66 6.73
N PRO A 20 11.00 21.31 5.66
CA PRO A 20 10.93 19.99 5.06
C PRO A 20 11.12 18.84 6.07
N ARG A 21 11.94 19.05 7.12
CA ARG A 21 12.12 18.07 8.19
C ARG A 21 10.83 17.83 8.97
N GLU A 22 10.07 18.87 9.22
CA GLU A 22 8.78 18.79 9.90
C GLU A 22 7.72 18.10 9.05
N ILE A 23 7.77 18.26 7.72
CA ILE A 23 6.89 17.53 6.79
C ILE A 23 7.19 16.03 6.87
N VAL A 24 8.48 15.65 6.77
CA VAL A 24 8.90 14.24 6.84
C VAL A 24 8.58 13.64 8.20
N ARG A 25 8.86 14.36 9.31
CA ARG A 25 8.54 13.90 10.66
C ARG A 25 7.04 13.58 10.79
N LYS A 26 6.17 14.50 10.37
CA LYS A 26 4.72 14.30 10.39
C LYS A 26 4.27 13.15 9.49
N SER A 27 4.87 12.99 8.31
CA SER A 27 4.50 11.87 7.42
C SER A 27 4.84 10.53 8.04
N LEU A 28 5.99 10.40 8.71
CA LEU A 28 6.40 9.18 9.40
C LEU A 28 5.50 8.88 10.61
N GLU A 29 5.12 9.90 11.40
CA GLU A 29 4.17 9.73 12.51
C GLU A 29 2.80 9.26 12.02
N LEU A 30 2.32 9.83 10.91
CA LEU A 30 1.06 9.41 10.29
C LEU A 30 1.16 8.01 9.67
N ASP A 31 2.27 7.67 9.04
CA ASP A 31 2.51 6.33 8.49
C ASP A 31 2.47 5.26 9.59
N GLN A 32 3.15 5.50 10.71
CA GLN A 32 3.13 4.61 11.86
C GLN A 32 1.72 4.45 12.44
N ALA A 33 0.98 5.56 12.61
CA ALA A 33 -0.41 5.51 13.10
C ALA A 33 -1.34 4.78 12.11
N ASN A 34 -1.16 4.98 10.81
CA ASN A 34 -1.93 4.30 9.77
C ASN A 34 -1.61 2.81 9.69
N TRP A 35 -0.35 2.42 9.94
CA TRP A 35 0.02 1.02 10.07
C TRP A 35 -0.77 0.34 11.18
N LEU A 36 -0.81 0.94 12.37
CA LEU A 36 -1.50 0.36 13.53
C LEU A 36 -2.99 0.18 13.23
N ARG A 37 -3.61 1.17 12.56
CA ARG A 37 -5.02 1.09 12.14
C ARG A 37 -5.26 0.05 11.05
N ARG A 38 -4.28 -0.23 10.20
CA ARG A 38 -4.40 -1.22 9.11
C ARG A 38 -4.69 -2.62 9.63
N ALA A 39 -4.25 -2.93 10.85
CA ALA A 39 -4.58 -4.19 11.50
C ALA A 39 -6.09 -4.40 11.71
N ASP A 40 -6.88 -3.33 11.73
CA ASP A 40 -8.29 -3.35 12.14
C ASP A 40 -9.29 -3.37 10.96
N TYR A 41 -8.81 -3.37 9.70
CA TYR A 41 -9.71 -3.36 8.54
C TYR A 41 -9.20 -4.21 7.38
N THR A 42 -10.15 -4.74 6.61
CA THR A 42 -9.93 -5.33 5.29
C THR A 42 -10.08 -4.24 4.23
N TRP A 43 -9.22 -4.25 3.22
CA TRP A 43 -9.34 -3.31 2.09
C TRP A 43 -9.15 -4.02 0.76
N VAL A 44 -9.63 -3.39 -0.31
CA VAL A 44 -9.37 -3.81 -1.68
C VAL A 44 -8.40 -2.81 -2.32
N MET A 45 -7.29 -3.33 -2.82
CA MET A 45 -6.34 -2.60 -3.64
C MET A 45 -6.58 -2.97 -5.10
N ARG A 46 -6.74 -1.97 -5.98
CA ARG A 46 -6.73 -2.17 -7.43
C ARG A 46 -5.45 -1.58 -8.00
N SER A 47 -4.75 -2.36 -8.81
CA SER A 47 -3.50 -1.98 -9.44
C SER A 47 -3.61 -2.16 -10.95
N THR A 48 -3.24 -1.12 -11.69
CA THR A 48 -3.18 -1.14 -13.15
C THR A 48 -1.72 -1.09 -13.59
N GLU A 49 -1.24 -2.12 -14.26
CA GLU A 49 0.07 -2.19 -14.88
C GLU A 49 -0.05 -1.86 -16.37
N ARG A 50 0.75 -0.90 -16.86
CA ARG A 50 0.80 -0.52 -18.28
C ARG A 50 2.19 -0.67 -18.82
N HIS A 51 2.32 -1.34 -19.95
CA HIS A 51 3.59 -1.45 -20.68
C HIS A 51 3.55 -0.49 -21.86
N PHE A 52 4.68 0.17 -22.11
CA PHE A 52 4.79 1.21 -23.12
C PHE A 52 5.89 0.86 -24.13
N ASP A 53 5.68 1.21 -25.40
CA ASP A 53 6.73 1.17 -26.42
C ASP A 53 7.69 2.38 -26.31
N SER A 54 8.68 2.43 -27.19
CA SER A 54 9.65 3.55 -27.26
C SER A 54 9.02 4.89 -27.64
N GLN A 55 7.80 4.89 -28.20
CA GLN A 55 7.03 6.07 -28.57
C GLN A 55 6.01 6.47 -27.48
N LYS A 56 6.03 5.79 -26.32
CA LYS A 56 5.10 5.99 -25.19
C LYS A 56 3.66 5.57 -25.49
N HIS A 57 3.42 4.72 -26.48
CA HIS A 57 2.12 4.10 -26.68
C HIS A 57 1.97 2.87 -25.78
N VAL A 58 0.76 2.66 -25.25
CA VAL A 58 0.46 1.48 -24.43
C VAL A 58 0.43 0.24 -25.34
N THR A 59 1.25 -0.76 -25.02
CA THR A 59 1.29 -2.05 -25.72
C THR A 59 0.45 -3.11 -25.02
N SER A 60 0.34 -3.02 -23.69
CA SER A 60 -0.53 -3.87 -22.87
C SER A 60 -0.91 -3.15 -21.59
N GLU A 61 -2.09 -3.48 -21.08
CA GLU A 61 -2.61 -3.05 -19.80
C GLU A 61 -3.14 -4.28 -19.08
N HIS A 62 -2.82 -4.42 -17.80
CA HIS A 62 -3.32 -5.47 -16.91
C HIS A 62 -3.84 -4.83 -15.64
N GLU A 63 -5.02 -5.24 -15.20
CA GLU A 63 -5.57 -4.79 -13.92
C GLU A 63 -5.85 -5.95 -12.99
N GLU A 64 -5.46 -5.79 -11.73
CA GLU A 64 -5.77 -6.73 -10.65
C GLU A 64 -6.44 -6.01 -9.50
N GLY A 65 -7.48 -6.64 -8.95
CA GLY A 65 -8.09 -6.27 -7.68
C GLY A 65 -7.77 -7.33 -6.64
N THR A 66 -7.13 -6.91 -5.56
CA THR A 66 -6.69 -7.76 -4.45
C THR A 66 -7.36 -7.31 -3.16
N GLU A 67 -7.98 -8.25 -2.45
CA GLU A 67 -8.44 -8.03 -1.09
C GLU A 67 -7.29 -8.36 -0.13
N THR A 68 -6.98 -7.41 0.75
CA THR A 68 -5.97 -7.60 1.79
C THR A 68 -6.63 -7.70 3.15
N ILE A 69 -6.35 -8.79 3.85
CA ILE A 69 -6.85 -9.12 5.19
C ILE A 69 -5.66 -9.20 6.12
N VAL A 70 -5.74 -8.64 7.33
CA VAL A 70 -4.67 -8.80 8.32
C VAL A 70 -4.89 -10.08 9.13
N LEU A 71 -3.99 -11.05 8.97
CA LEU A 71 -3.98 -12.31 9.72
C LEU A 71 -2.84 -12.28 10.74
N ASP A 72 -3.16 -12.38 12.03
CA ASP A 72 -2.18 -12.37 13.13
C ASP A 72 -1.14 -11.22 13.00
N GLY A 73 -1.61 -10.03 12.62
CA GLY A 73 -0.78 -8.82 12.49
C GLY A 73 -0.01 -8.69 11.17
N GLN A 74 -0.19 -9.63 10.22
CA GLN A 74 0.47 -9.59 8.92
C GLN A 74 -0.55 -9.50 7.77
N PRO A 75 -0.29 -8.71 6.72
CA PRO A 75 -1.18 -8.65 5.57
C PRO A 75 -1.15 -9.96 4.78
N TYR A 76 -2.33 -10.44 4.41
CA TYR A 76 -2.55 -11.54 3.48
C TYR A 76 -3.34 -11.02 2.30
N GLU A 77 -2.83 -11.26 1.10
CA GLU A 77 -3.41 -10.78 -0.16
C GLU A 77 -4.10 -11.92 -0.91
N ARG A 78 -5.34 -11.66 -1.34
CA ARG A 78 -6.15 -12.57 -2.14
C ARG A 78 -6.61 -11.88 -3.41
N LEU A 79 -6.37 -12.49 -4.57
CA LEU A 79 -6.86 -11.95 -5.84
C LEU A 79 -8.39 -12.13 -5.91
N ILE A 80 -9.12 -11.08 -6.23
CA ILE A 80 -10.59 -11.10 -6.35
C ILE A 80 -11.09 -10.65 -7.73
N GLU A 81 -10.28 -9.87 -8.45
CA GLU A 81 -10.63 -9.32 -9.76
C GLU A 81 -9.42 -9.38 -10.71
N ARG A 82 -9.68 -9.63 -12.00
CA ARG A 82 -8.73 -9.48 -13.11
C ARG A 82 -9.41 -8.74 -14.26
N ASP A 83 -8.78 -7.72 -14.81
CA ASP A 83 -9.29 -6.88 -15.91
C ASP A 83 -10.72 -6.37 -15.65
N HIS A 84 -10.93 -5.79 -14.45
CA HIS A 84 -12.21 -5.29 -13.94
C HIS A 84 -13.33 -6.33 -13.81
N LYS A 85 -13.00 -7.63 -13.87
CA LYS A 85 -13.98 -8.71 -13.75
C LYS A 85 -13.67 -9.56 -12.53
N PRO A 86 -14.70 -10.04 -11.80
CA PRO A 86 -14.49 -11.07 -10.78
C PRO A 86 -13.79 -12.29 -11.37
N LEU A 87 -12.97 -12.96 -10.56
CA LEU A 87 -12.35 -14.22 -10.98
C LEU A 87 -13.41 -15.27 -11.36
N PRO A 88 -13.11 -16.21 -12.27
CA PRO A 88 -13.98 -17.36 -12.51
C PRO A 88 -14.25 -18.16 -11.23
N PRO A 89 -15.41 -18.82 -11.07
CA PRO A 89 -15.75 -19.52 -9.81
C PRO A 89 -14.69 -20.51 -9.33
N ALA A 90 -14.07 -21.26 -10.25
CA ALA A 90 -13.00 -22.20 -9.90
C ALA A 90 -11.73 -21.51 -9.39
N GLU A 91 -11.43 -20.29 -9.84
CA GLU A 91 -10.31 -19.50 -9.31
C GLU A 91 -10.68 -18.88 -7.96
N GLN A 92 -11.91 -18.39 -7.77
CA GLN A 92 -12.38 -17.91 -6.47
C GLN A 92 -12.28 -19.00 -5.39
N THR A 93 -12.69 -20.24 -5.71
CA THR A 93 -12.54 -21.38 -4.78
C THR A 93 -11.08 -21.61 -4.42
N LYS A 94 -10.16 -21.58 -5.39
CA LYS A 94 -8.73 -21.76 -5.13
C LYS A 94 -8.17 -20.65 -4.23
N GLU A 95 -8.57 -19.41 -4.47
CA GLU A 95 -8.16 -18.27 -3.64
C GLU A 95 -8.70 -18.39 -2.20
N GLN A 96 -9.93 -18.88 -2.03
CA GLN A 96 -10.48 -19.21 -0.70
C GLN A 96 -9.72 -20.35 -0.02
N GLU A 97 -9.43 -21.44 -0.73
CA GLU A 97 -8.66 -22.57 -0.17
C GLU A 97 -7.26 -22.16 0.30
N LYS A 98 -6.61 -21.23 -0.43
CA LYS A 98 -5.32 -20.66 -0.01
C LYS A 98 -5.44 -19.86 1.28
N LEU A 99 -6.49 -19.05 1.42
CA LEU A 99 -6.78 -18.29 2.64
C LEU A 99 -7.04 -19.23 3.82
N ASP A 100 -7.92 -20.22 3.64
CA ASP A 100 -8.25 -21.20 4.67
C ASP A 100 -7.00 -21.95 5.15
N LYS A 101 -6.12 -22.32 4.20
CA LYS A 101 -4.84 -22.97 4.52
C LYS A 101 -3.89 -22.04 5.28
N ALA A 102 -3.85 -20.75 4.95
CA ALA A 102 -3.04 -19.77 5.66
C ALA A 102 -3.52 -19.61 7.11
N VAL A 103 -4.83 -19.48 7.32
CA VAL A 103 -5.45 -19.42 8.65
C VAL A 103 -5.15 -20.70 9.45
N ALA A 104 -5.41 -21.87 8.87
CA ALA A 104 -5.15 -23.15 9.53
C ALA A 104 -3.66 -23.38 9.85
N LYS A 105 -2.74 -22.76 9.09
CA LYS A 105 -1.30 -22.78 9.39
C LYS A 105 -1.02 -21.96 10.64
N LEU A 106 -1.54 -20.73 10.71
CA LEU A 106 -1.39 -19.82 11.85
C LEU A 106 -1.95 -20.43 13.14
N GLU A 107 -3.12 -21.07 13.07
CA GLU A 107 -3.75 -21.75 14.21
C GLU A 107 -2.89 -22.89 14.79
N LYS A 108 -2.05 -23.51 13.96
CA LYS A 108 -1.19 -24.65 14.33
C LYS A 108 0.23 -24.24 14.70
N GLU A 109 0.55 -22.94 14.67
CA GLU A 109 1.89 -22.47 15.02
C GLU A 109 2.20 -22.71 16.50
N THR A 110 3.40 -23.24 16.77
CA THR A 110 3.95 -23.21 18.13
C THR A 110 4.34 -21.78 18.52
N PRO A 111 4.48 -21.47 19.82
CA PRO A 111 4.94 -20.15 20.26
C PRO A 111 6.26 -19.72 19.61
N GLU A 112 7.20 -20.64 19.43
CA GLU A 112 8.50 -20.38 18.79
C GLU A 112 8.34 -20.06 17.30
N GLN A 113 7.45 -20.76 16.60
CA GLN A 113 7.16 -20.50 15.19
C GLN A 113 6.49 -19.14 15.00
N ARG A 114 5.52 -18.81 15.86
CA ARG A 114 4.86 -17.50 15.89
C ARG A 114 5.89 -16.39 16.12
N GLN A 115 6.76 -16.52 17.13
CA GLN A 115 7.77 -15.51 17.41
C GLN A 115 8.71 -15.31 16.22
N ARG A 116 9.22 -16.40 15.62
CA ARG A 116 10.09 -16.32 14.46
C ARG A 116 9.42 -15.60 13.28
N ARG A 117 8.13 -15.86 13.05
CA ARG A 117 7.35 -15.19 11.99
C ARG A 117 7.20 -13.69 12.25
N ILE A 118 6.92 -13.31 13.50
CA ILE A 118 6.83 -11.90 13.92
C ILE A 118 8.19 -11.22 13.72
N ASP A 119 9.28 -11.83 14.18
CA ASP A 119 10.64 -11.27 14.05
C ASP A 119 11.04 -11.09 12.58
N GLN A 120 10.73 -12.06 11.72
CA GLN A 120 11.00 -11.97 10.27
C GLN A 120 10.24 -10.81 9.63
N HIS A 121 8.98 -10.64 9.99
CA HIS A 121 8.17 -9.54 9.48
C HIS A 121 8.66 -8.18 9.96
N GLU A 122 9.08 -8.07 11.23
CA GLU A 122 9.68 -6.84 11.76
C GLU A 122 11.00 -6.51 11.07
N GLN A 123 11.81 -7.51 10.70
CA GLN A 123 13.05 -7.31 9.94
C GLN A 123 12.81 -6.81 8.51
N GLU A 124 11.82 -7.36 7.80
CA GLU A 124 11.46 -6.91 6.44
C GLU A 124 10.93 -5.46 6.43
N ARG A 125 10.49 -4.96 7.59
CA ARG A 125 9.94 -3.61 7.77
C ARG A 125 11.00 -2.55 8.04
N GLN A 126 12.17 -2.92 8.57
CA GLN A 126 13.25 -2.01 8.96
C GLN A 126 14.21 -1.74 7.79
#